data_AF-A0A9E1JYK0-F1
#
_entry.id   AF-A0A9E1JYK0-F1
#
_cell.length_a   1.000
_cell.length_b   1.000
_cell.length_c   1.000
_cell.angle_alpha   90.00
_cell.angle_beta   90.00
_cell.angle_gamma   90.00
#
_symmetry.space_group_name_H-M   'P 1'
#
loop_
_entity.id
_entity.type
_entity.pdbx_description
1 polymer ?
#
loop_
_entity_poly.entity_id
_entity_poly.type
_entity_poly.pdbx_seq_one_letter_code
_entity_poly.pdbx_strand_id
1 'polypeptide(L)'
;MNHKLKEAFLDVLLYLFEYYSEDNDFEEDDDFEIRNQLKVAGFREDAIEHALDWVGIFKESSSNISIAKPGLKSIRVLSDEEKNLLDEECQNYILRLEKFGLLPPLKRELLIDKLTSIGFEPMDIEVVKALSILMLFQEPSIDVKLHSVDGEELWDKPIILN
;
A
#
# COMPACT_ATOMS: atom_id res chain seq x y z
N MET A 1 -16.30 9.91 7.99
CA MET A 1 -15.08 10.55 7.47
C MET A 1 -15.33 11.99 7.00
N ASN A 2 -14.43 12.92 7.33
CA ASN A 2 -14.46 14.29 6.81
C ASN A 2 -13.92 14.31 5.37
N HIS A 3 -14.77 14.63 4.39
CA HIS A 3 -14.43 14.59 2.96
C HIS A 3 -13.15 15.38 2.63
N LYS A 4 -12.95 16.53 3.27
CA LYS A 4 -11.77 17.38 3.04
C LYS A 4 -10.47 16.72 3.51
N LEU A 5 -10.54 15.97 4.62
CA LEU A 5 -9.39 15.27 5.17
C LEU A 5 -9.00 14.08 4.29
N LYS A 6 -10.00 13.37 3.74
CA LYS A 6 -9.78 12.33 2.73
C LYS A 6 -9.13 12.90 1.47
N GLU A 7 -9.68 13.98 0.92
CA GLU A 7 -9.13 14.59 -0.30
C GLU A 7 -7.69 15.01 -0.07
N ALA A 8 -7.39 15.70 1.04
CA ALA A 8 -6.03 16.04 1.41
C ALA A 8 -5.13 14.80 1.53
N PHE A 9 -5.60 13.72 2.14
CA PHE A 9 -4.85 12.46 2.23
C PHE A 9 -4.54 11.86 0.87
N LEU A 10 -5.54 11.77 -0.01
CA LEU A 10 -5.36 11.19 -1.34
C LEU A 10 -4.46 12.06 -2.22
N ASP A 11 -4.61 13.38 -2.17
CA ASP A 11 -3.78 14.32 -2.93
C ASP A 11 -2.31 14.26 -2.47
N VAL A 12 -2.08 14.18 -1.16
CA VAL A 12 -0.74 14.01 -0.59
C VAL A 12 -0.16 12.66 -0.98
N LEU A 13 -0.93 11.57 -0.83
CA LEU A 13 -0.48 10.24 -1.26
C LEU A 13 -0.11 10.21 -2.74
N LEU A 14 -0.91 10.83 -3.60
CA LEU A 14 -0.64 10.90 -5.03
C LEU A 14 0.66 11.68 -5.30
N TYR A 15 0.84 12.83 -4.64
CA TYR A 15 2.06 13.61 -4.79
C TYR A 15 3.30 12.85 -4.33
N LEU A 16 3.23 12.19 -3.17
CA LEU A 16 4.31 11.35 -2.68
C LEU A 16 4.58 10.19 -3.65
N PHE A 17 3.55 9.56 -4.17
CA PHE A 17 3.72 8.52 -5.18
C PHE A 17 4.45 9.06 -6.42
N GLU A 18 4.02 10.18 -7.00
CA GLU A 18 4.66 10.76 -8.18
C GLU A 18 6.13 11.11 -7.91
N TYR A 19 6.42 11.76 -6.79
CA TYR A 19 7.76 12.25 -6.47
C TYR A 19 8.75 11.14 -6.07
N TYR A 20 8.27 10.12 -5.36
CA TYR A 20 9.11 9.02 -4.87
C TYR A 20 9.08 7.77 -5.75
N SER A 21 8.24 7.72 -6.80
CA SER A 21 8.25 6.60 -7.77
C SER A 21 9.45 6.58 -8.70
N GLU A 22 10.13 7.73 -8.88
CA GLU A 22 11.15 7.88 -9.93
C GLU A 22 12.57 7.52 -9.50
N ASP A 23 13.03 7.81 -8.27
CA ASP A 23 14.40 7.44 -7.83
C ASP A 23 14.76 7.77 -6.34
N ASN A 24 13.80 8.12 -5.46
CA ASN A 24 14.13 8.61 -4.11
C ASN A 24 13.68 7.67 -2.99
N ASP A 25 14.60 7.39 -2.07
CA ASP A 25 14.32 6.74 -0.78
C ASP A 25 13.46 7.68 0.06
N PHE A 26 12.14 7.56 -0.05
CA PHE A 26 11.14 8.26 0.78
C PHE A 26 11.43 8.20 2.30
N GLU A 27 12.17 7.17 2.73
CA GLU A 27 12.61 6.98 4.11
C GLU A 27 13.77 7.89 4.54
N GLU A 28 14.55 8.44 3.60
CA GLU A 28 15.73 9.28 3.88
C GLU A 28 15.43 10.78 3.95
N ASP A 29 14.35 11.24 3.29
CA ASP A 29 14.00 12.66 3.27
C ASP A 29 13.54 13.16 4.65
N ASP A 30 13.99 14.35 5.05
CA ASP A 30 13.54 14.99 6.29
C ASP A 30 12.14 15.62 6.13
N ASP A 31 11.39 15.72 7.23
CA ASP A 31 10.05 16.30 7.25
C ASP A 31 10.05 17.76 6.77
N PHE A 32 11.16 18.48 6.97
CA PHE A 32 11.34 19.84 6.45
C PHE A 32 11.31 19.89 4.92
N GLU A 33 11.91 18.90 4.26
CA GLU A 33 12.03 18.86 2.80
C GLU A 33 10.68 18.52 2.16
N ILE A 34 9.99 17.51 2.71
CA ILE A 34 8.63 17.14 2.34
C ILE A 34 7.67 18.32 2.53
N ARG A 35 7.76 19.03 3.66
CA ARG A 35 6.94 20.22 3.91
C ARG A 35 7.16 21.29 2.83
N ASN A 36 8.41 21.56 2.48
CA ASN A 36 8.76 22.57 1.49
C ASN A 36 8.25 22.17 0.09
N GLN A 37 8.39 20.90 -0.28
CA GLN A 37 7.87 20.36 -1.54
C GLN A 37 6.35 20.52 -1.65
N LEU A 38 5.60 20.07 -0.63
CA LEU A 38 4.14 20.22 -0.60
C LEU A 38 3.72 21.71 -0.66
N LYS A 39 4.46 22.59 -0.01
CA LYS A 39 4.21 24.03 -0.07
C LYS A 39 4.43 24.60 -1.48
N VAL A 40 5.51 24.19 -2.15
CA VAL A 40 5.81 24.61 -3.54
C VAL A 40 4.77 24.05 -4.51
N ALA A 41 4.27 22.84 -4.29
CA ALA A 41 3.19 22.23 -5.06
C ALA A 41 1.82 22.92 -4.84
N GLY A 42 1.71 23.83 -3.86
CA GLY A 42 0.52 24.64 -3.63
C GLY A 42 -0.50 24.02 -2.66
N PHE A 43 -0.10 23.02 -1.87
CA PHE A 43 -0.95 22.48 -0.81
C PHE A 43 -1.21 23.53 0.27
N ARG A 44 -2.40 23.45 0.87
CA ARG A 44 -2.79 24.33 1.98
C ARG A 44 -2.05 23.93 3.25
N GLU A 45 -1.81 24.89 4.14
CA GLU A 45 -1.07 24.65 5.39
C GLU A 45 -1.69 23.54 6.26
N ASP A 46 -3.02 23.47 6.35
CA ASP A 46 -3.73 22.44 7.09
C ASP A 46 -3.56 21.04 6.47
N ALA A 47 -3.55 20.95 5.14
CA ALA A 47 -3.26 19.71 4.44
C ALA A 47 -1.80 19.27 4.61
N ILE A 48 -0.87 20.24 4.65
CA ILE A 48 0.56 19.98 4.88
C ILE A 48 0.80 19.46 6.30
N GLU A 49 0.15 20.03 7.31
CA GLU A 49 0.25 19.54 8.69
C GLU A 49 -0.21 18.09 8.80
N HIS A 50 -1.39 17.77 8.24
CA HIS A 50 -1.88 16.40 8.19
C HIS A 50 -0.98 15.46 7.38
N ALA A 51 -0.41 15.95 6.27
CA ALA A 51 0.54 15.19 5.47
C ALA A 51 1.76 14.74 6.27
N LEU A 52 2.33 15.64 7.08
CA LEU A 52 3.48 15.32 7.91
C LEU A 52 3.13 14.31 9.01
N ASP A 53 1.93 14.40 9.60
CA ASP A 53 1.45 13.39 10.54
C ASP A 53 1.40 12.00 9.88
N TRP A 54 0.88 11.91 8.64
CA TRP A 54 0.82 10.65 7.90
C TRP A 54 2.18 10.15 7.44
N VAL A 55 3.07 11.04 7.01
CA VAL A 55 4.45 10.70 6.64
C VAL A 55 5.19 10.10 7.83
N GLY A 56 5.01 10.65 9.04
CA GLY A 56 5.52 10.05 10.27
C GLY A 56 5.04 8.61 10.45
N ILE A 57 3.74 8.36 10.25
CA ILE A 57 3.17 7.01 10.28
C ILE A 57 3.85 6.10 9.24
N PHE A 58 4.16 6.58 8.03
CA PHE A 58 4.80 5.75 7.00
C PHE A 58 6.29 5.49 7.29
N LYS A 59 7.03 6.48 7.82
CA LYS A 59 8.45 6.36 8.19
C LYS A 59 8.68 5.52 9.44
N GLU A 60 7.67 5.35 10.30
CA GLU A 60 7.76 4.45 11.44
C GLU A 60 8.04 3.02 10.98
N SER A 61 9.30 2.60 11.15
CA SER A 61 9.77 1.29 10.74
C SER A 61 8.96 0.20 11.45
N SER A 62 8.35 -0.69 10.68
CA SER A 62 7.73 -1.92 11.19
C SER A 62 8.76 -3.00 11.58
N SER A 63 10.02 -2.59 11.80
CA SER A 63 11.20 -3.42 12.02
C SER A 63 11.11 -4.37 13.21
N ASN A 64 10.08 -4.21 14.06
CA ASN A 64 9.87 -5.02 15.26
C ASN A 64 8.71 -6.03 15.15
N ILE A 65 7.97 -6.09 14.05
CA ILE A 65 6.86 -7.04 13.95
C ILE A 65 7.40 -8.40 13.50
N SER A 66 7.81 -9.23 14.46
CA SER A 66 8.13 -10.64 14.22
C SER A 66 6.84 -11.42 13.98
N ILE A 67 6.32 -11.34 12.76
CA ILE A 67 5.16 -12.12 12.33
C ILE A 67 5.65 -13.49 11.88
N ALA A 68 5.23 -14.53 12.58
CA ALA A 68 5.45 -15.90 12.12
C ALA A 68 4.81 -16.08 10.74
N LYS A 69 5.57 -16.58 9.77
CA LYS A 69 5.04 -16.86 8.44
C LYS A 69 3.86 -17.84 8.57
N PRO A 70 2.64 -17.46 8.13
CA PRO A 70 1.48 -18.33 8.25
C PRO A 70 1.66 -19.60 7.41
N GLY A 71 1.04 -20.69 7.86
CA GLY A 71 0.99 -21.93 7.09
C GLY A 71 0.08 -21.81 5.86
N LEU A 72 0.26 -22.70 4.88
CA LEU A 72 -0.50 -22.67 3.61
C LEU A 72 -2.03 -22.73 3.76
N LYS A 73 -2.53 -23.28 4.87
CA LYS A 73 -3.97 -23.41 5.17
C LYS A 73 -4.43 -22.48 6.30
N SER A 74 -3.55 -21.59 6.76
CA SER A 74 -3.90 -20.59 7.76
C SER A 74 -4.81 -19.54 7.14
N ILE A 75 -5.73 -19.00 7.94
CA ILE A 75 -6.63 -17.93 7.54
C ILE A 75 -6.45 -16.82 8.58
N ARG A 76 -6.30 -15.58 8.13
CA ARG A 76 -6.34 -14.43 9.04
C ARG A 76 -7.78 -14.18 9.47
N VAL A 77 -7.99 -14.03 10.78
CA VAL A 77 -9.26 -13.59 11.35
C VAL A 77 -9.07 -12.16 11.84
N LEU A 78 -9.90 -11.22 11.35
CA LEU A 78 -9.87 -9.82 11.78
C LEU A 78 -10.46 -9.65 13.18
N SER A 79 -9.86 -8.76 13.98
CA SER A 79 -10.41 -8.32 15.26
C SER A 79 -11.71 -7.53 15.04
N ASP A 80 -12.48 -7.30 16.10
CA ASP A 80 -13.72 -6.54 15.98
C ASP A 80 -13.44 -5.04 15.72
N GLU A 81 -12.33 -4.52 16.23
CA GLU A 81 -11.84 -3.17 15.91
C GLU A 81 -11.49 -3.06 14.42
N GLU A 82 -10.73 -4.02 13.88
CA GLU A 82 -10.37 -4.06 12.45
C GLU A 82 -11.61 -4.15 11.55
N LYS A 83 -12.65 -4.93 11.94
CA LYS A 83 -13.90 -5.03 11.18
C LYS A 83 -14.75 -3.76 11.23
N ASN A 84 -14.66 -2.99 12.32
CA ASN A 84 -15.36 -1.72 12.44
C ASN A 84 -14.67 -0.64 11.59
N LEU A 85 -13.34 -0.66 11.54
CA LEU A 85 -12.54 0.22 10.70
C LEU A 85 -12.70 -0.11 9.21
N LEU A 86 -12.51 -1.39 8.86
CA LEU A 86 -12.52 -1.90 7.49
C LEU A 86 -13.85 -2.60 7.25
N ASP A 87 -14.74 -1.95 6.50
CA ASP A 87 -16.01 -2.57 6.12
C ASP A 87 -15.83 -3.78 5.18
N GLU A 88 -16.93 -4.45 4.83
CA GLU A 88 -16.89 -5.64 3.97
C GLU A 88 -16.22 -5.37 2.61
N GLU A 89 -16.35 -4.17 2.05
CA GLU A 89 -15.74 -3.83 0.77
C GLU A 89 -14.21 -3.73 0.89
N CYS A 90 -13.73 -3.04 1.93
CA CYS A 90 -12.31 -2.94 2.27
C CYS A 90 -11.69 -4.31 2.53
N GLN A 91 -12.35 -5.14 3.34
CA GLN A 91 -11.90 -6.50 3.65
C GLN A 91 -11.81 -7.36 2.38
N ASN A 92 -12.83 -7.31 1.51
CA ASN A 92 -12.83 -8.06 0.25
C ASN A 92 -11.77 -7.57 -0.73
N TYR A 93 -11.43 -6.28 -0.73
CA TYR A 93 -10.34 -5.75 -1.54
C TYR A 93 -8.98 -6.28 -1.08
N ILE A 94 -8.68 -6.20 0.23
CA ILE A 94 -7.43 -6.71 0.80
C ILE A 94 -7.28 -8.22 0.55
N LEU A 95 -8.35 -8.99 0.76
CA LEU A 95 -8.36 -10.44 0.49
C LEU A 95 -8.09 -10.76 -0.99
N ARG A 96 -8.58 -9.93 -1.92
CA ARG A 96 -8.30 -10.11 -3.35
C ARG A 96 -6.83 -9.88 -3.66
N LEU A 97 -6.22 -8.82 -3.12
CA LEU A 97 -4.79 -8.56 -3.33
C LEU A 97 -3.92 -9.70 -2.79
N GLU A 98 -4.26 -10.27 -1.63
CA GLU A 98 -3.56 -11.43 -1.08
C GLU A 98 -3.69 -12.66 -1.98
N LYS A 99 -4.90 -12.93 -2.50
CA LYS A 99 -5.16 -14.05 -3.43
C LYS A 99 -4.41 -13.93 -4.75
N PHE A 100 -4.20 -12.71 -5.25
CA PHE A 100 -3.39 -12.45 -6.44
C PHE A 100 -1.88 -12.45 -6.16
N GLY A 101 -1.46 -12.61 -4.90
CA GLY A 101 -0.05 -12.58 -4.51
C GLY A 101 0.57 -11.18 -4.47
N LEU A 102 -0.24 -10.13 -4.65
CA LEU A 102 0.22 -8.74 -4.62
C LEU A 102 0.50 -8.28 -3.18
N LEU A 103 -0.29 -8.78 -2.22
CA LEU A 103 -0.17 -8.42 -0.82
C LEU A 103 0.15 -9.66 0.03
N PRO A 104 1.44 -10.05 0.16
CA PRO A 104 1.86 -11.14 1.04
C PRO A 104 1.39 -10.92 2.49
N PRO A 105 1.27 -11.98 3.31
CA PRO A 105 0.75 -11.85 4.67
C PRO A 105 1.43 -10.80 5.53
N LEU A 106 2.74 -10.62 5.40
CA LEU A 106 3.49 -9.59 6.13
C LEU A 106 3.08 -8.18 5.69
N LYS A 107 2.99 -7.93 4.38
CA LYS A 107 2.53 -6.64 3.85
C LYS A 107 1.07 -6.37 4.18
N ARG A 108 0.23 -7.42 4.24
CA ARG A 108 -1.18 -7.28 4.66
C ARG A 108 -1.26 -6.72 6.07
N GLU A 109 -0.46 -7.25 7.00
CA GLU A 109 -0.45 -6.75 8.38
C GLU A 109 0.09 -5.32 8.44
N LEU A 110 1.13 -5.01 7.68
CA LEU A 110 1.64 -3.63 7.57
C LEU A 110 0.57 -2.68 7.02
N LEU A 111 -0.18 -3.07 5.99
CA LEU A 111 -1.25 -2.25 5.44
C LEU A 111 -2.35 -1.99 6.49
N ILE A 112 -2.78 -3.03 7.20
CA ILE A 112 -3.80 -2.90 8.25
C ILE A 112 -3.30 -2.02 9.41
N ASP A 113 -2.04 -2.18 9.80
CA ASP A 113 -1.39 -1.35 10.82
C ASP A 113 -1.40 0.13 10.44
N LYS A 114 -0.93 0.46 9.23
CA LYS A 114 -0.93 1.85 8.73
C LYS A 114 -2.35 2.41 8.61
N LEU A 115 -3.32 1.63 8.10
CA LEU A 115 -4.73 2.04 8.03
C LEU A 115 -5.32 2.33 9.42
N THR A 116 -4.94 1.53 10.41
CA THR A 116 -5.36 1.73 11.81
C THR A 116 -4.76 3.01 12.39
N SER A 117 -3.47 3.26 12.15
CA SER A 117 -2.77 4.47 12.60
C SER A 117 -3.28 5.76 11.96
N ILE A 118 -3.74 5.70 10.69
CA ILE A 118 -4.42 6.83 10.04
C ILE A 118 -5.73 7.19 10.75
N GLY A 119 -6.42 6.20 11.33
CA GLY A 119 -7.55 6.43 12.24
C GLY A 119 -8.83 6.96 11.58
N PHE A 120 -9.01 6.80 10.27
CA PHE A 120 -10.26 7.17 9.61
C PHE A 120 -11.34 6.11 9.88
N GLU A 121 -12.36 6.46 10.67
CA GLU A 121 -13.48 5.56 10.98
C GLU A 121 -14.84 6.09 10.43
N PRO A 122 -15.58 5.30 9.63
CA PRO A 122 -15.12 4.11 8.91
C PRO A 122 -14.10 4.47 7.82
N MET A 123 -13.26 3.50 7.45
CA MET A 123 -12.27 3.65 6.39
C MET A 123 -12.96 3.65 5.02
N ASP A 124 -12.48 4.51 4.13
CA ASP A 124 -12.98 4.58 2.76
C ASP A 124 -12.15 3.68 1.83
N ILE A 125 -12.81 2.95 0.94
CA ILE A 125 -12.18 2.03 0.01
C ILE A 125 -11.14 2.71 -0.90
N GLU A 126 -11.33 3.99 -1.25
CA GLU A 126 -10.35 4.75 -2.02
C GLU A 126 -9.04 4.96 -1.26
N VAL A 127 -9.12 5.18 0.06
CA VAL A 127 -7.94 5.30 0.93
C VAL A 127 -7.19 3.97 1.00
N VAL A 128 -7.92 2.85 1.18
CA VAL A 128 -7.32 1.51 1.19
C VAL A 128 -6.62 1.19 -0.14
N LYS A 129 -7.26 1.51 -1.27
CA LYS A 129 -6.69 1.32 -2.61
C LYS A 129 -5.43 2.16 -2.81
N ALA A 130 -5.48 3.46 -2.52
CA ALA A 130 -4.34 4.36 -2.70
C ALA A 130 -3.14 3.91 -1.86
N LEU A 131 -3.37 3.57 -0.59
CA LEU A 131 -2.27 3.14 0.29
C LEU A 131 -1.70 1.78 -0.11
N SER A 132 -2.56 0.82 -0.44
CA SER A 132 -2.08 -0.49 -0.92
C SER A 132 -1.28 -0.37 -2.22
N ILE A 133 -1.63 0.55 -3.12
CA ILE A 133 -0.83 0.86 -4.31
C ILE A 133 0.54 1.41 -3.90
N LEU A 134 0.60 2.43 -3.03
CA LEU A 134 1.86 2.99 -2.55
C LEU A 134 2.81 1.90 -1.99
N MET A 135 2.28 1.01 -1.15
CA MET A 135 3.05 -0.10 -0.55
C MET A 135 3.51 -1.17 -1.55
N LEU A 136 2.85 -1.29 -2.71
CA LEU A 136 3.31 -2.16 -3.78
C LEU A 136 4.52 -1.56 -4.49
N PHE A 137 4.54 -0.24 -4.68
CA PHE A 137 5.61 0.44 -5.41
C PHE A 137 6.88 0.69 -4.59
N GLN A 138 6.80 0.67 -3.26
CA GLN A 138 7.98 0.82 -2.38
C GLN A 138 8.91 -0.42 -2.32
N GLU A 139 8.59 -1.53 -3.01
CA GLU A 139 9.54 -2.64 -3.15
C GLU A 139 10.16 -2.66 -4.56
N PRO A 140 11.50 -2.52 -4.70
CA PRO A 140 12.18 -2.63 -6.00
C PRO A 140 12.16 -4.05 -6.60
N SER A 141 11.42 -4.98 -5.99
CA SER A 141 11.43 -6.41 -6.33
C SER A 141 10.05 -7.06 -6.29
N ILE A 142 9.00 -6.35 -6.70
CA ILE A 142 7.85 -7.06 -7.25
C ILE A 142 8.23 -7.49 -8.68
N ASP A 143 8.90 -8.64 -8.77
CA ASP A 143 8.88 -9.46 -9.98
C ASP A 143 7.41 -9.87 -10.15
N VAL A 144 6.60 -8.99 -10.77
CA VAL A 144 5.32 -9.38 -11.31
C VAL A 144 5.69 -10.40 -12.38
N LYS A 145 5.70 -11.67 -12.01
CA LYS A 145 5.53 -12.76 -12.96
C LYS A 145 4.13 -12.58 -13.54
N LEU A 146 4.02 -11.61 -14.45
CA LEU A 146 3.10 -11.69 -15.54
C LEU A 146 3.37 -13.09 -16.07
N HIS A 147 2.37 -13.95 -15.96
CA HIS A 147 2.30 -15.04 -16.89
C HIS A 147 2.11 -14.35 -18.25
N SER A 148 3.20 -13.83 -18.84
CA SER A 148 3.43 -14.15 -20.23
C SER A 148 3.28 -15.66 -20.23
N VAL A 149 2.16 -16.12 -20.79
CA VAL A 149 2.21 -17.41 -21.44
C VAL A 149 3.39 -17.24 -22.38
N ASP A 150 4.55 -17.76 -21.97
CA ASP A 150 5.77 -17.74 -22.76
C ASP A 150 5.45 -18.58 -24.00
N GLY A 151 4.83 -17.91 -24.97
CA GLY A 151 4.44 -18.44 -26.27
C GLY A 151 5.65 -18.57 -27.19
N GLU A 152 6.84 -18.77 -26.64
CA GLU A 152 8.10 -18.85 -27.39
C GLU A 152 8.84 -20.17 -27.20
N GLU A 153 8.28 -21.17 -26.51
CA GLU A 153 8.86 -22.53 -26.48
C GLU A 153 8.00 -23.61 -27.17
N LEU A 154 6.82 -23.27 -27.70
CA LEU A 154 5.94 -24.26 -28.36
C LEU A 154 6.14 -24.39 -29.88
N TRP A 155 6.88 -23.47 -30.52
CA TRP A 155 6.95 -23.40 -31.99
C TRP A 155 8.16 -24.09 -32.63
N ASP A 156 9.16 -24.49 -31.84
CA ASP A 156 10.46 -24.89 -32.41
C ASP A 156 10.69 -26.40 -32.54
N LYS A 157 9.70 -27.24 -32.20
CA LYS A 157 9.78 -28.68 -32.48
C LYS A 157 8.41 -29.25 -32.87
N PRO A 158 8.25 -29.84 -34.07
CA PRO A 158 7.06 -30.61 -34.36
C PRO A 158 6.97 -31.78 -33.38
N ILE A 159 5.81 -31.95 -32.75
CA ILE A 159 5.51 -33.06 -31.86
C ILE A 159 5.56 -34.34 -32.71
N ILE A 160 6.60 -35.14 -32.54
CA ILE A 160 6.68 -36.48 -33.15
C ILE A 160 5.85 -37.39 -32.24
N LEU A 161 4.69 -37.81 -32.75
CA LEU A 161 3.87 -38.84 -32.12
C LEU A 161 4.52 -40.21 -32.36
N ASN A 162 4.97 -40.87 -31.31
CA ASN A 162 5.13 -42.33 -31.29
C ASN A 162 3.84 -42.97 -30.78
#